data_AF-A0A976L048-F1
#
_entry.id   AF-A0A976L048-F1
#
_cell.length_a   1.000
_cell.length_b   1.000
_cell.length_c   1.000
_cell.angle_alpha   90.00
_cell.angle_beta   90.00
_cell.angle_gamma   90.00
#
_symmetry.space_group_name_H-M   'P 1'
#
loop_
_entity.id
_entity.type
_entity.pdbx_description
1 polymer ?
#
loop_
_entity_poly.entity_id
_entity_poly.type
_entity_poly.pdbx_seq_one_letter_code
_entity_poly.pdbx_strand_id
1 'polypeptide(L)'
;MTFHIITIFPKIFDSYFSESIVKRAREKKLVDIKIHNLRDYTADKHKTVDDTPYGGGAGMVLKIEPIYDCLRCSKVRKDNLKSRIILFSAKGKRYTQSDAKRLAKYENIIMICGRYEGVDERVAKYLADEEISIGDFVLTGGEIPAMVVADSITRLIPGVLGNA
;
A
#
# COMPACT_ATOMS: atom_id res chain seq x y z
N MET A 1 15.36 -1.95 1.36
CA MET A 1 14.06 -1.76 0.68
C MET A 1 13.09 -1.11 1.65
N THR A 2 12.22 -0.22 1.19
CA THR A 2 11.23 0.46 2.03
C THR A 2 9.81 0.25 1.52
N PHE A 3 8.93 -0.23 2.39
CA PHE A 3 7.49 -0.29 2.14
C PHE A 3 6.81 0.95 2.72
N HIS A 4 6.14 1.71 1.88
CA HIS A 4 5.29 2.83 2.28
C HIS A 4 3.84 2.39 2.19
N ILE A 5 3.13 2.31 3.31
CA ILE A 5 1.75 1.83 3.34
C ILE A 5 0.83 3.00 3.66
N ILE A 6 -0.06 3.32 2.74
CA ILE A 6 -1.05 4.39 2.88
C ILE A 6 -2.37 3.75 3.28
N THR A 7 -2.84 4.04 4.48
CA THR A 7 -4.04 3.44 5.07
C THR A 7 -4.75 4.43 5.99
N ILE A 8 -5.99 4.14 6.35
CA ILE A 8 -6.69 4.78 7.45
C ILE A 8 -6.62 3.96 8.75
N PHE A 9 -6.01 2.78 8.77
CA PHE A 9 -5.91 1.92 9.94
C PHE A 9 -4.46 1.47 10.21
N PRO A 10 -3.58 2.38 10.62
CA PRO A 10 -2.15 2.07 10.79
C PRO A 10 -1.89 0.96 11.80
N LYS A 11 -2.68 0.88 12.88
CA LYS A 11 -2.47 -0.08 13.97
C LYS A 11 -2.67 -1.55 13.58
N ILE A 12 -3.37 -1.84 12.47
CA ILE A 12 -3.61 -3.22 12.02
C ILE A 12 -2.27 -3.92 11.69
N PHE A 13 -1.28 -3.16 11.25
CA PHE A 13 0.03 -3.67 10.86
C PHE A 13 0.96 -3.96 12.04
N ASP A 14 0.71 -3.38 13.21
CA ASP A 14 1.63 -3.41 14.36
C ASP A 14 1.95 -4.85 14.78
N SER A 15 0.92 -5.69 14.89
CA SER A 15 1.11 -7.10 15.27
C SER A 15 1.88 -7.86 14.18
N TYR A 16 1.46 -7.76 12.92
CA TYR A 16 2.04 -8.58 11.86
C TYR A 16 3.52 -8.26 11.59
N PHE A 17 3.88 -6.97 11.53
CA PHE A 17 5.25 -6.55 11.23
C PHE A 17 6.20 -6.55 12.43
N SER A 18 5.69 -6.88 13.62
CA SER A 18 6.49 -7.01 14.84
C SER A 18 6.82 -8.46 15.18
N GLU A 19 6.45 -9.41 14.32
CA GLU A 19 6.65 -10.84 14.53
C GLU A 19 7.54 -11.51 13.47
N SER A 20 8.16 -12.62 13.87
CA SER A 20 8.82 -13.59 12.98
C SER A 20 9.81 -12.98 11.96
N ILE A 21 9.72 -13.38 10.69
CA ILE A 21 10.66 -13.06 9.60
C ILE A 21 10.69 -11.55 9.32
N VAL A 22 9.52 -10.90 9.28
CA VAL A 22 9.45 -9.46 9.00
C VAL A 22 10.10 -8.65 10.13
N LYS A 23 9.88 -9.02 11.39
CA LYS A 23 10.59 -8.43 12.54
C LYS A 23 12.10 -8.53 12.37
N ARG A 24 12.61 -9.73 12.10
CA ARG A 24 14.05 -9.97 11.91
C ARG A 24 14.62 -9.16 10.74
N ALA A 25 13.88 -9.04 9.64
CA ALA A 25 14.29 -8.25 8.49
C ALA A 25 14.41 -6.75 8.83
N ARG A 26 13.48 -6.23 9.66
CA ARG A 26 13.53 -4.84 10.16
C ARG A 26 14.66 -4.61 11.14
N GLU A 27 14.87 -5.51 12.11
CA GLU A 27 15.97 -5.44 13.08
C GLU A 27 17.34 -5.46 12.38
N LYS A 28 17.48 -6.24 11.30
CA LYS A 28 18.67 -6.26 10.44
C LYS A 28 18.76 -5.08 9.46
N LYS A 29 17.79 -4.17 9.45
CA LYS A 29 17.69 -3.01 8.53
C LYS A 29 17.69 -3.39 7.04
N LEU A 30 17.26 -4.60 6.70
CA LEU A 30 17.12 -5.05 5.31
C LEU A 30 15.84 -4.50 4.68
N VAL A 31 14.80 -4.40 5.52
CA VAL A 31 13.48 -3.87 5.17
C VAL A 31 13.11 -2.77 6.17
N ASP A 32 12.62 -1.65 5.64
CA ASP A 32 12.00 -0.59 6.42
C ASP A 32 10.50 -0.51 6.07
N ILE A 33 9.66 -0.21 7.05
CA ILE A 33 8.19 -0.13 6.87
C ILE A 33 7.71 1.19 7.46
N LYS A 34 7.16 2.03 6.59
CA LYS A 34 6.60 3.34 6.93
C LYS A 34 5.10 3.31 6.68
N ILE A 35 4.32 3.51 7.73
CA ILE A 35 2.87 3.51 7.65
C ILE A 35 2.39 4.96 7.72
N HIS A 36 1.63 5.36 6.71
CA HIS A 36 1.08 6.69 6.53
C HIS A 36 -0.42 6.63 6.81
N ASN A 37 -0.84 7.29 7.89
CA ASN A 37 -2.26 7.45 8.18
C ASN A 37 -2.83 8.59 7.33
N LEU A 38 -3.76 8.25 6.43
CA LEU A 38 -4.31 9.19 5.45
C LEU A 38 -5.00 10.39 6.11
N ARG A 39 -5.52 10.22 7.34
CA ARG A 39 -6.15 11.27 8.15
C ARG A 39 -5.19 12.39 8.60
N ASP A 40 -3.88 12.20 8.44
CA ASP A 40 -2.89 13.23 8.75
C ASP A 40 -2.57 14.11 7.54
N TYR A 41 -3.18 13.82 6.39
CA TYR A 41 -3.01 14.54 5.11
C TYR A 41 -4.30 15.23 4.65
N THR A 42 -5.22 15.48 5.57
CA THR A 42 -6.49 16.18 5.35
C THR A 42 -6.40 17.60 5.87
N ALA A 43 -7.02 18.56 5.19
CA ALA A 43 -7.01 19.97 5.60
C ALA A 43 -8.13 20.33 6.59
N ASP A 44 -9.18 19.51 6.69
CA ASP A 44 -10.34 19.80 7.53
C ASP A 44 -10.14 19.33 8.98
N LYS A 45 -10.88 19.97 9.90
CA LYS A 45 -10.82 19.69 11.34
C LYS A 45 -11.27 18.27 11.70
N HIS A 46 -12.13 17.66 10.89
CA HIS A 46 -12.70 16.33 11.15
C HIS A 46 -11.84 15.19 10.60
N LYS A 47 -10.76 15.52 9.90
CA LYS A 47 -9.84 14.59 9.24
C LYS A 47 -10.57 13.67 8.25
N THR A 48 -11.43 14.26 7.43
CA THR A 48 -12.27 13.55 6.47
C THR A 48 -11.46 13.06 5.26
N VAL A 49 -11.50 11.75 5.03
CA VAL A 49 -10.71 11.06 3.98
C VAL A 49 -11.58 10.49 2.86
N ASP A 50 -12.89 10.52 3.04
CA ASP A 50 -13.90 9.93 2.18
C ASP A 50 -15.01 10.93 1.87
N ASP A 51 -15.73 10.69 0.77
CA ASP A 51 -16.91 11.46 0.38
C ASP A 51 -17.90 10.54 -0.36
N THR A 52 -19.12 11.04 -0.54
CA THR A 52 -20.16 10.37 -1.33
C THR A 52 -19.75 10.23 -2.81
N PRO A 53 -20.06 9.10 -3.47
CA PRO A 53 -19.75 8.92 -4.87
C PRO A 53 -20.59 9.86 -5.75
N TYR A 54 -19.94 10.51 -6.72
CA TYR A 54 -20.66 11.20 -7.79
C TYR A 54 -21.51 10.20 -8.59
N GLY A 55 -22.75 10.58 -8.90
CA GLY A 55 -23.74 9.68 -9.52
C GLY A 55 -24.65 8.94 -8.53
N GLY A 56 -24.41 9.11 -7.23
CA GLY A 56 -25.19 8.45 -6.18
C GLY A 56 -24.80 6.99 -5.96
N GLY A 57 -25.54 6.30 -5.09
CA GLY A 57 -25.23 4.94 -4.64
C GLY A 57 -25.05 4.87 -3.12
N ALA A 58 -24.85 3.65 -2.61
CA ALA A 58 -24.53 3.43 -1.21
C ALA A 58 -23.01 3.52 -0.98
N GLY A 59 -22.62 3.79 0.27
CA GLY A 59 -21.23 3.79 0.69
C GLY A 59 -20.48 5.10 0.41
N MET A 60 -19.16 5.05 0.64
CA MET A 60 -18.26 6.20 0.55
C MET A 60 -17.06 5.84 -0.33
N VAL A 61 -16.41 6.83 -0.90
CA VAL A 61 -15.20 6.67 -1.73
C VAL A 61 -14.08 7.49 -1.14
N LEU A 62 -12.89 6.91 -1.03
CA LEU A 62 -11.71 7.66 -0.58
C LEU A 62 -11.38 8.77 -1.58
N LYS A 63 -11.22 9.98 -1.02
CA LYS A 63 -10.87 11.19 -1.76
C LYS A 63 -9.46 11.10 -2.34
N ILE A 64 -9.26 11.71 -3.50
CA ILE A 64 -7.94 11.77 -4.13
C ILE A 64 -6.98 12.69 -3.38
N GLU A 65 -7.46 13.80 -2.80
CA GLU A 65 -6.61 14.86 -2.26
C GLU A 65 -5.70 14.36 -1.12
N PRO A 66 -6.20 13.64 -0.09
CA PRO A 66 -5.33 13.15 0.97
C PRO A 66 -4.29 12.15 0.46
N ILE A 67 -4.64 11.33 -0.54
CA ILE A 67 -3.71 10.33 -1.13
C ILE A 67 -2.61 11.06 -1.90
N TYR A 68 -2.99 12.03 -2.72
CA TYR A 68 -2.05 12.87 -3.46
C TYR A 68 -1.10 13.61 -2.52
N ASP A 69 -1.63 14.24 -1.47
CA ASP A 69 -0.83 14.98 -0.50
C ASP A 69 0.12 14.06 0.29
N CYS A 70 -0.34 12.85 0.67
CA CYS A 70 0.51 11.83 1.27
C CYS A 70 1.68 11.43 0.35
N LEU A 71 1.41 11.17 -0.93
CA LEU A 71 2.43 10.83 -1.92
C LEU A 71 3.42 11.98 -2.15
N ARG A 72 2.93 13.22 -2.18
CA ARG A 72 3.77 14.42 -2.31
C ARG A 72 4.68 14.61 -1.09
N CYS A 73 4.14 14.46 0.12
CA CYS A 73 4.86 14.67 1.37
C CYS A 73 5.87 13.56 1.69
N SER A 74 5.60 12.32 1.28
CA SER A 74 6.52 11.20 1.47
C SER A 74 7.81 11.32 0.63
N LYS A 75 7.87 12.29 -0.29
CA LYS A 75 8.95 12.51 -1.27
C LYS A 75 9.24 11.29 -2.15
N VAL A 76 8.37 10.28 -2.13
CA VAL A 76 8.48 9.09 -2.98
C VAL A 76 7.77 9.41 -4.30
N ARG A 77 8.47 10.14 -5.17
CA ARG A 77 7.90 10.59 -6.45
C ARG A 77 7.94 9.47 -7.49
N LYS A 78 6.96 9.52 -8.41
CA LYS A 78 6.86 8.71 -9.63
C LYS A 78 8.12 8.79 -10.51
N ASP A 79 8.82 9.93 -10.48
CA ASP A 79 10.06 10.15 -11.25
C ASP A 79 11.28 9.40 -10.69
N ASN A 80 11.17 8.83 -9.48
CA ASN A 80 12.18 7.91 -9.00
C ASN A 80 11.92 6.54 -9.64
N LEU A 81 12.70 6.21 -10.68
CA LEU A 81 12.66 4.92 -11.39
C LEU A 81 12.81 3.70 -10.48
N LYS A 82 13.24 3.89 -9.23
CA LYS A 82 13.39 2.85 -8.22
C LYS A 82 12.20 2.72 -7.27
N SER A 83 11.09 3.39 -7.56
CA SER A 83 9.85 3.34 -6.78
C SER A 83 8.72 2.73 -7.61
N ARG A 84 7.76 2.09 -6.94
CA ARG A 84 6.55 1.56 -7.57
C ARG A 84 5.32 1.78 -6.71
N ILE A 85 4.30 2.45 -7.24
CA ILE A 85 3.04 2.73 -6.56
C ILE A 85 1.99 1.69 -6.97
N ILE A 86 1.50 0.94 -5.99
CA ILE A 86 0.53 -0.13 -6.14
C ILE A 86 -0.78 0.30 -5.48
N LEU A 87 -1.88 0.20 -6.22
CA LEU A 87 -3.23 0.28 -5.66
C LEU A 87 -3.80 -1.12 -5.50
N PHE A 88 -4.26 -1.46 -4.29
CA PHE A 88 -4.94 -2.73 -4.05
C PHE A 88 -6.41 -2.65 -4.42
N SER A 89 -6.83 -3.56 -5.31
CA SER A 89 -8.18 -3.57 -5.87
C SER A 89 -8.53 -4.95 -6.40
N ALA A 90 -9.77 -5.40 -6.20
CA ALA A 90 -10.23 -6.69 -6.70
C ALA A 90 -10.24 -6.76 -8.24
N LYS A 91 -10.38 -5.62 -8.94
CA LYS A 91 -10.28 -5.53 -10.41
C LYS A 91 -8.84 -5.52 -10.94
N GLY A 92 -7.85 -5.47 -10.05
CA GLY A 92 -6.43 -5.39 -10.41
C GLY A 92 -5.89 -6.70 -10.98
N LYS A 93 -4.65 -6.65 -11.49
CA LYS A 93 -3.95 -7.85 -11.95
C LYS A 93 -3.74 -8.82 -10.79
N ARG A 94 -4.06 -10.10 -10.99
CA ARG A 94 -3.82 -11.14 -9.99
C ARG A 94 -2.34 -11.25 -9.64
N TYR A 95 -2.03 -11.13 -8.35
CA TYR A 95 -0.69 -11.21 -7.79
C TYR A 95 -0.14 -12.63 -7.88
N THR A 96 1.12 -12.75 -8.29
CA THR A 96 1.82 -14.03 -8.38
C THR A 96 3.22 -13.94 -7.77
N GLN A 97 3.86 -15.10 -7.56
CA GLN A 97 5.26 -15.12 -7.11
C GLN A 97 6.22 -14.48 -8.13
N SER A 98 5.87 -14.44 -9.41
CA SER A 98 6.66 -13.73 -10.42
C SER A 98 6.61 -12.21 -10.22
N ASP A 99 5.46 -11.68 -9.78
CA ASP A 99 5.31 -10.29 -9.40
C ASP A 99 6.11 -9.98 -8.14
N ALA A 100 6.11 -10.86 -7.13
CA ALA A 100 6.95 -10.71 -5.94
C ALA A 100 8.43 -10.54 -6.31
N LYS A 101 8.96 -11.40 -7.21
CA LYS A 101 10.34 -11.31 -7.70
C LYS A 101 10.62 -10.03 -8.49
N ARG A 102 9.65 -9.56 -9.29
CA ARG A 102 9.75 -8.31 -10.03
C ARG A 102 9.77 -7.11 -9.08
N LEU A 103 8.85 -7.07 -8.13
CA LEU A 103 8.71 -5.98 -7.16
C LEU A 103 9.89 -5.93 -6.17
N ALA A 104 10.50 -7.08 -5.85
CA ALA A 104 11.70 -7.15 -5.02
C ALA A 104 12.92 -6.39 -5.58
N LYS A 105 12.88 -5.97 -6.85
CA LYS A 105 13.95 -5.19 -7.50
C LYS A 105 13.88 -3.68 -7.23
N TYR A 106 12.75 -3.18 -6.72
CA TYR A 106 12.58 -1.76 -6.43
C TYR A 106 13.16 -1.41 -5.04
N GLU A 107 13.59 -0.16 -4.87
CA GLU A 107 14.04 0.32 -3.55
C GLU A 107 12.85 0.70 -2.68
N ASN A 108 11.79 1.25 -3.30
CA ASN A 108 10.58 1.69 -2.60
C ASN A 108 9.33 1.07 -3.23
N ILE A 109 8.48 0.50 -2.40
CA ILE A 109 7.15 0.02 -2.81
C ILE A 109 6.11 0.82 -2.01
N ILE A 110 5.27 1.56 -2.71
CA ILE A 110 4.19 2.35 -2.12
C ILE A 110 2.88 1.61 -2.35
N MET A 111 2.13 1.41 -1.27
CA MET A 111 0.97 0.54 -1.21
C MET A 111 -0.23 1.35 -0.74
N ILE A 112 -1.18 1.58 -1.64
CA ILE A 112 -2.43 2.29 -1.34
C ILE A 112 -3.48 1.26 -0.95
N CYS A 113 -3.88 1.28 0.32
CA CYS A 113 -4.94 0.44 0.85
C CYS A 113 -6.30 1.10 0.62
N GLY A 114 -7.06 0.60 -0.35
CA GLY A 114 -8.46 1.00 -0.53
C GLY A 114 -9.33 0.61 0.68
N ARG A 115 -10.40 1.37 0.91
CA ARG A 115 -11.44 1.16 1.93
C ARG A 115 -12.77 1.64 1.39
N TYR A 116 -13.85 1.38 2.13
CA TYR A 116 -15.21 1.72 1.72
C TYR A 116 -15.54 1.07 0.36
N GLU A 117 -16.20 1.77 -0.55
CA GLU A 117 -16.48 1.27 -1.91
C GLU A 117 -15.24 1.34 -2.82
N GLY A 118 -14.17 2.02 -2.38
CA GLY A 118 -12.92 2.13 -3.11
C GLY A 118 -12.26 3.49 -2.99
N VAL A 119 -11.47 3.82 -4.01
CA VAL A 119 -10.80 5.11 -4.15
C VAL A 119 -11.36 5.83 -5.37
N ASP A 120 -11.23 7.15 -5.39
CA ASP A 120 -11.51 7.93 -6.59
C ASP A 120 -10.68 7.38 -7.77
N GLU A 121 -11.32 7.13 -8.92
CA GLU A 121 -10.69 6.49 -10.09
C GLU A 121 -9.47 7.26 -10.61
N ARG A 122 -9.39 8.58 -10.34
CA ARG A 122 -8.21 9.39 -10.67
C ARG A 122 -6.95 8.91 -9.96
N VAL A 123 -7.08 8.23 -8.82
CA VAL A 123 -5.97 7.57 -8.12
C VAL A 123 -5.38 6.46 -8.98
N ALA A 124 -6.22 5.54 -9.49
CA ALA A 124 -5.79 4.46 -10.36
C ALA A 124 -5.19 5.00 -11.68
N LYS A 125 -5.83 6.02 -12.26
CA LYS A 125 -5.45 6.56 -13.57
C LYS A 125 -4.17 7.41 -13.55
N TYR A 126 -3.95 8.20 -12.50
CA TYR A 126 -2.88 9.20 -12.50
C TYR A 126 -1.81 8.96 -11.43
N LEU A 127 -2.17 8.38 -10.28
CA LEU A 127 -1.26 8.24 -9.15
C LEU A 127 -0.62 6.86 -9.07
N ALA A 128 -1.39 5.78 -9.26
CA ALA A 128 -0.88 4.42 -9.23
C ALA A 128 -0.12 4.06 -10.51
N ASP A 129 0.87 3.17 -10.38
CA ASP A 129 1.58 2.59 -11.52
C ASP A 129 1.00 1.23 -11.95
N GLU A 130 0.38 0.52 -11.02
CA GLU A 130 -0.37 -0.71 -11.29
C GLU A 130 -1.44 -0.96 -10.21
N GLU A 131 -2.50 -1.68 -10.60
CA GLU A 131 -3.50 -2.23 -9.70
C GLU A 131 -3.25 -3.72 -9.47
N ILE A 132 -3.28 -4.16 -8.21
CA ILE A 132 -3.04 -5.56 -7.83
C ILE A 132 -4.24 -6.11 -7.05
N SER A 133 -4.68 -7.31 -7.46
CA SER A 133 -5.59 -8.17 -6.72
C SER A 133 -4.83 -9.36 -6.13
N ILE A 134 -5.15 -9.77 -4.90
CA ILE A 134 -4.55 -10.99 -4.31
C ILE A 134 -5.39 -12.26 -4.57
N GLY A 135 -6.55 -12.13 -5.22
CA GLY A 135 -7.39 -13.26 -5.57
C GLY A 135 -8.82 -12.87 -5.96
N ASP A 136 -9.60 -13.86 -6.36
CA ASP A 136 -10.95 -13.67 -6.91
C ASP A 136 -11.99 -13.61 -5.78
N PHE A 137 -11.82 -12.65 -4.88
CA PHE A 137 -12.70 -12.39 -3.73
C PHE A 137 -12.61 -10.93 -3.28
N VAL A 138 -13.58 -10.48 -2.50
CA VAL A 138 -13.66 -9.10 -1.98
C VAL A 138 -13.29 -9.08 -0.51
N LEU A 139 -12.50 -8.08 -0.12
CA LEU A 139 -12.12 -7.80 1.27
C LEU A 139 -12.66 -6.44 1.70
N THR A 140 -12.69 -6.20 3.02
CA THR A 140 -13.11 -4.91 3.58
C THR A 140 -12.11 -3.78 3.35
N GLY A 141 -10.90 -4.10 2.89
CA GLY A 141 -9.85 -3.12 2.61
C GLY A 141 -8.55 -3.72 2.10
N GLY A 142 -7.64 -2.85 1.68
CA GLY A 142 -6.35 -3.20 1.10
C GLY A 142 -5.24 -3.57 2.11
N GLU A 143 -5.50 -3.52 3.42
CA GLU A 143 -4.45 -3.76 4.43
C GLU A 143 -3.93 -5.21 4.44
N ILE A 144 -4.82 -6.20 4.29
CA ILE A 144 -4.41 -7.61 4.18
C ILE A 144 -3.61 -7.84 2.89
N PRO A 145 -4.07 -7.37 1.70
CA PRO A 145 -3.26 -7.38 0.48
C PRO A 145 -1.87 -6.76 0.65
N ALA A 146 -1.78 -5.63 1.34
CA ALA A 146 -0.50 -4.97 1.63
C ALA A 146 0.43 -5.85 2.46
N MET A 147 -0.09 -6.53 3.50
CA MET A 147 0.70 -7.47 4.30
C MET A 147 1.18 -8.67 3.48
N VAL A 148 0.31 -9.25 2.65
CA VAL A 148 0.65 -10.38 1.77
C VAL A 148 1.77 -10.01 0.81
N VAL A 149 1.66 -8.86 0.16
CA VAL A 149 2.69 -8.38 -0.78
C VAL A 149 3.98 -8.04 -0.05
N ALA A 150 3.91 -7.33 1.08
CA ALA A 150 5.10 -6.99 1.87
C ALA A 150 5.84 -8.23 2.38
N ASP A 151 5.14 -9.24 2.91
CA ASP A 151 5.75 -10.48 3.39
C ASP A 151 6.39 -11.29 2.26
N SER A 152 5.66 -11.51 1.17
CA SER A 152 6.16 -12.28 0.02
C SER A 152 7.40 -11.65 -0.61
N ILE A 153 7.46 -10.32 -0.70
CA ILE A 153 8.67 -9.59 -1.16
C ILE A 153 9.78 -9.68 -0.12
N THR A 154 9.49 -9.47 1.17
CA THR A 154 10.48 -9.50 2.26
C THR A 154 11.26 -10.81 2.28
N ARG A 155 10.58 -11.95 2.04
CA ARG A 155 11.20 -13.27 1.94
C ARG A 155 12.26 -13.39 0.84
N LEU A 156 12.16 -12.59 -0.22
CA LEU A 156 13.08 -12.61 -1.37
C LEU A 156 14.30 -11.69 -1.19
N ILE A 157 14.32 -10.86 -0.14
CA ILE A 157 15.42 -9.94 0.10
C ILE A 157 16.64 -10.71 0.62
N PRO A 158 17.83 -10.56 -0.01
CA PRO A 158 19.06 -11.22 0.44
C PRO A 158 19.34 -10.95 1.93
N GLY A 159 19.67 -12.00 2.68
CA GLY A 159 19.95 -11.94 4.11
C GLY A 159 18.73 -12.13 5.04
N VAL A 160 17.50 -12.18 4.51
CA VAL A 160 16.29 -12.39 5.32
C VAL A 160 16.10 -13.86 5.73
N LEU A 161 16.08 -14.80 4.79
CA LEU A 161 15.83 -16.22 5.08
C LEU A 161 17.06 -17.02 5.52
N GLY A 162 18.24 -16.38 5.64
CA GLY A 162 19.45 -17.00 6.20
C GLY A 162 20.15 -18.04 5.32
N ASN A 163 19.51 -18.56 4.29
CA ASN A 163 20.14 -19.45 3.31
C ASN A 163 20.63 -18.63 2.12
N ALA A 164 21.96 -18.56 1.96
CA ALA A 164 22.65 -18.16 0.75
C ALA A 164 23.06 -19.41 -0.03
#